data_AF-A0A521JWT4-F1
#
_entry.id   AF-A0A521JWT4-F1
#
_cell.length_a   1.000
_cell.length_b   1.000
_cell.length_c   1.000
_cell.angle_alpha   90.00
_cell.angle_beta   90.00
_cell.angle_gamma   90.00
#
_symmetry.space_group_name_H-M   'P 1'
#
loop_
_entity.id
_entity.type
_entity.pdbx_description
1 polymer ?
#
loop_
_entity_poly.entity_id
_entity_poly.type
_entity_poly.pdbx_seq_one_letter_code
_entity_poly.pdbx_strand_id
1 'polypeptide(L)'
;MLLLLSAESGQVWAAEPAGIVHDLGIATVLVGHDGASDVERKLGASPCLVPSLTGDTVSYLYNAKDAKGHYFLRLEVNSRVDAITVSKDPPLAGVCYAPLAHTMSLRTEEGLELGATMEEVLRLYGKPTERFAVGAMARFRYLAMLDRPYEWDLVFRDGRLVEWTVVSED
;
A
#
# COMPACT_ATOMS: atom_id res chain seq x y z
N MET A 1 35.85 -7.62 52.63
CA MET A 1 35.40 -8.46 51.50
C MET A 1 34.47 -7.62 50.66
N LEU A 2 34.95 -7.12 49.52
CA LEU A 2 34.18 -6.31 48.57
C LEU A 2 33.23 -7.21 47.78
N LEU A 3 31.97 -6.82 47.64
CA LEU A 3 31.09 -7.27 46.57
C LEU A 3 30.61 -6.03 45.82
N LEU A 4 31.33 -5.70 44.75
CA LEU A 4 30.89 -4.75 43.73
C LEU A 4 29.87 -5.46 42.84
N LEU A 5 28.59 -5.12 43.00
CA LEU A 5 27.55 -5.50 42.04
C LEU A 5 27.57 -4.46 40.92
N SER A 6 28.14 -4.83 39.78
CA SER A 6 28.01 -4.10 38.54
C SER A 6 26.56 -4.17 38.08
N ALA A 7 25.82 -3.08 38.23
CA ALA A 7 24.53 -2.92 37.57
C ALA A 7 24.80 -2.58 36.10
N GLU A 8 24.67 -3.58 35.22
CA GLU A 8 24.57 -3.33 33.78
C GLU A 8 23.28 -2.54 33.53
N SER A 9 23.42 -1.24 33.31
CA SER A 9 22.37 -0.37 32.82
C SER A 9 22.02 -0.81 31.40
N GLY A 10 21.14 -1.79 31.28
CA GLY A 10 20.42 -2.07 30.05
C GLY A 10 19.61 -0.83 29.69
N GLN A 11 20.14 -0.02 28.78
CA GLN A 11 19.41 1.10 28.23
C GLN A 11 18.20 0.52 27.50
N VAL A 12 17.02 0.63 28.11
CA VAL A 12 15.76 0.35 27.44
C VAL A 12 15.55 1.51 26.48
N TRP A 13 15.93 1.33 25.22
CA TRP A 13 15.55 2.27 24.18
C TRP A 13 14.03 2.13 24.06
N ALA A 14 13.30 3.15 24.49
CA ALA A 14 11.87 3.22 24.24
C ALA A 14 11.68 3.01 22.74
N ALA A 15 10.93 1.99 22.36
CA ALA A 15 10.53 1.82 20.97
C ALA A 15 9.78 3.09 20.58
N GLU A 16 10.32 3.84 19.62
CA GLU A 16 9.60 4.97 19.05
C GLU A 16 8.24 4.45 18.54
N PRO A 17 7.14 5.16 18.80
CA PRO A 17 5.82 4.70 18.39
C PRO A 17 5.83 4.46 16.88
N ALA A 18 5.26 3.33 16.46
CA ALA A 18 4.98 3.10 15.05
C ALA A 18 4.12 4.26 14.53
N GLY A 19 4.44 4.78 13.35
CA GLY A 19 3.63 5.85 12.77
C GLY A 19 2.26 5.32 12.35
N ILE A 20 1.24 6.14 12.52
CA ILE A 20 -0.13 5.83 12.08
C ILE A 20 -0.28 6.35 10.65
N VAL A 21 -0.67 5.48 9.73
CA VAL A 21 -0.96 5.84 8.34
C VAL A 21 -2.45 6.19 8.22
N HIS A 22 -2.75 7.40 7.75
CA HIS A 22 -4.14 7.86 7.53
C HIS A 22 -4.57 7.78 6.06
N ASP A 23 -3.66 7.32 5.21
CA ASP A 23 -3.87 7.24 3.78
C ASP A 23 -4.76 6.03 3.49
N LEU A 24 -5.85 6.19 2.74
CA LEU A 24 -6.84 5.11 2.54
C LEU A 24 -7.08 4.79 1.06
N GLY A 25 -6.31 5.40 0.16
CA GLY A 25 -6.41 5.04 -1.24
C GLY A 25 -5.64 5.92 -2.19
N ILE A 26 -6.22 6.11 -3.37
CA ILE A 26 -5.55 6.73 -4.51
C ILE A 26 -6.48 7.69 -5.23
N ALA A 27 -6.00 8.91 -5.44
CA ALA A 27 -6.72 10.00 -6.09
C ALA A 27 -8.08 10.28 -5.42
N THR A 28 -9.12 9.54 -5.80
CA THR A 28 -10.48 9.64 -5.24
C THR A 28 -11.07 8.30 -4.83
N VAL A 29 -10.39 7.17 -5.09
CA VAL A 29 -10.87 5.83 -4.75
C VAL A 29 -10.37 5.46 -3.35
N LEU A 30 -11.29 5.11 -2.46
CA LEU A 30 -11.03 4.87 -1.04
C LEU A 30 -11.44 3.46 -0.61
N VAL A 31 -10.53 2.76 0.08
CA VAL A 31 -10.78 1.45 0.70
C VAL A 31 -11.86 1.58 1.78
N GLY A 32 -12.72 0.58 1.91
CA GLY A 32 -13.79 0.49 2.91
C GLY A 32 -14.95 1.46 2.66
N HIS A 33 -14.86 2.32 1.64
CA HIS A 33 -15.86 3.32 1.32
C HIS A 33 -16.51 3.07 -0.05
N ASP A 34 -15.73 3.04 -1.13
CA ASP A 34 -16.27 3.02 -2.48
C ASP A 34 -16.74 1.64 -2.90
N GLY A 35 -17.85 1.57 -3.65
CA GLY A 35 -18.32 0.34 -4.29
C GLY A 35 -17.94 0.27 -5.77
N ALA A 36 -18.36 -0.81 -6.44
CA ALA A 36 -18.14 -1.03 -7.87
C ALA A 36 -18.56 0.17 -8.74
N SER A 37 -19.78 0.70 -8.53
CA SER A 37 -20.28 1.84 -9.30
C SER A 37 -19.51 3.14 -9.05
N ASP A 38 -18.97 3.34 -7.85
CA ASP A 38 -18.12 4.50 -7.57
C ASP A 38 -16.77 4.38 -8.28
N VAL A 39 -16.17 3.19 -8.27
CA VAL A 39 -14.94 2.90 -9.00
C VAL A 39 -15.11 3.18 -10.49
N GLU A 40 -16.14 2.60 -11.12
CA GLU A 40 -16.40 2.80 -12.54
C GLU A 40 -16.62 4.29 -12.88
N ARG A 41 -17.35 5.01 -12.03
CA ARG A 41 -17.59 6.45 -12.20
C ARG A 41 -16.30 7.28 -12.04
N LYS A 42 -15.46 6.96 -11.06
CA LYS A 42 -14.23 7.71 -10.73
C LYS A 42 -13.09 7.43 -11.72
N LEU A 43 -13.00 6.20 -12.22
CA LEU A 43 -11.96 5.77 -13.15
C LEU A 43 -12.37 5.91 -14.62
N GLY A 44 -13.67 6.03 -14.88
CA GLY A 44 -14.26 6.34 -16.18
C GLY A 44 -14.14 5.23 -17.23
N ALA A 45 -13.70 4.03 -16.84
CA ALA A 45 -13.46 2.91 -17.75
C ALA A 45 -13.96 1.59 -17.16
N SER A 46 -14.42 0.70 -18.05
CA SER A 46 -14.74 -0.68 -17.70
C SER A 46 -13.45 -1.42 -17.32
N PRO A 47 -13.34 -1.95 -16.09
CA PRO A 47 -12.19 -2.71 -15.64
C PRO A 47 -12.02 -4.01 -16.42
N CYS A 48 -10.81 -4.55 -16.38
CA CYS A 48 -10.63 -5.98 -16.56
C CYS A 48 -11.03 -6.70 -15.26
N LEU A 49 -12.07 -7.53 -15.34
CA LEU A 49 -12.57 -8.29 -14.19
C LEU A 49 -11.93 -9.68 -14.16
N VAL A 50 -11.27 -10.00 -13.05
CA VAL A 50 -10.69 -11.32 -12.80
C VAL A 50 -11.21 -11.81 -11.44
N PRO A 51 -11.70 -13.06 -11.34
CA PRO A 51 -12.04 -13.63 -10.04
C PRO A 51 -10.81 -13.60 -9.12
N SER A 52 -10.98 -13.18 -7.87
CA SER A 52 -9.87 -13.24 -6.92
C SER A 52 -9.54 -14.70 -6.56
N LEU A 53 -8.33 -14.91 -6.04
CA LEU A 53 -7.88 -16.25 -5.62
C LEU A 53 -8.69 -16.80 -4.44
N THR A 54 -9.25 -15.93 -3.60
CA THR A 54 -10.08 -16.31 -2.45
C THR A 54 -11.53 -16.57 -2.83
N GLY A 55 -11.99 -16.04 -3.98
CA GLY A 55 -13.32 -16.28 -4.53
C GLY A 55 -14.42 -15.34 -4.00
N ASP A 56 -14.12 -14.57 -2.97
CA ASP A 56 -15.08 -13.67 -2.30
C ASP A 56 -15.08 -12.25 -2.88
N THR A 57 -14.04 -11.91 -3.65
CA THR A 57 -13.85 -10.59 -4.28
C THR A 57 -13.67 -10.72 -5.79
N VAL A 58 -13.94 -9.63 -6.49
CA VAL A 58 -13.59 -9.49 -7.91
C VAL A 58 -12.44 -8.50 -8.03
N SER A 59 -11.36 -8.90 -8.69
CA SER A 59 -10.23 -8.03 -8.99
C SER A 59 -10.55 -7.15 -10.20
N TYR A 60 -10.51 -5.83 -10.01
CA TYR A 60 -10.65 -4.83 -11.05
C TYR A 60 -9.25 -4.39 -11.44
N LEU A 61 -8.87 -4.65 -12.69
CA LEU A 61 -7.50 -4.46 -13.17
C LEU A 61 -7.42 -3.35 -14.21
N TYR A 62 -6.54 -2.39 -13.95
CA TYR A 62 -6.29 -1.26 -14.82
C TYR A 62 -4.80 -1.07 -15.12
N ASN A 63 -4.48 -0.63 -16.33
CA ASN A 63 -3.19 -0.02 -16.63
C ASN A 63 -3.33 1.50 -16.55
N ALA A 64 -2.67 2.07 -15.56
CA ALA A 64 -2.63 3.49 -15.33
C ALA A 64 -1.37 4.08 -15.98
N LYS A 65 -1.52 5.22 -16.65
CA LYS A 65 -0.38 5.99 -17.17
C LYS A 65 -0.38 7.36 -16.52
N ASP A 66 0.76 7.76 -15.97
CA ASP A 66 0.99 9.13 -15.52
C ASP A 66 2.19 9.75 -16.27
N ALA A 67 2.66 10.91 -15.81
CA ALA A 67 3.82 11.59 -16.39
C ALA A 67 5.16 10.85 -16.18
N LYS A 68 5.25 9.97 -15.19
CA LYS A 68 6.44 9.23 -14.76
C LYS A 68 6.50 7.81 -15.33
N GLY A 69 5.38 7.23 -15.76
CA GLY A 69 5.40 5.94 -16.43
C GLY A 69 4.06 5.23 -16.52
N HIS A 70 4.17 3.92 -16.76
CA HIS A 70 3.06 2.98 -16.77
C HIS A 70 3.07 2.21 -15.45
N TYR A 71 1.87 2.02 -14.88
CA TYR A 71 1.65 1.31 -13.64
C TYR A 71 0.41 0.44 -13.77
N PHE A 72 0.28 -0.47 -12.82
CA PHE A 72 -0.83 -1.39 -12.71
C PHE A 72 -1.59 -1.06 -11.43
N LEU A 73 -2.88 -0.85 -11.58
CA LEU A 73 -3.82 -0.66 -10.48
C LEU A 73 -4.69 -1.91 -10.38
N ARG A 74 -4.76 -2.48 -9.19
CA ARG A 74 -5.65 -3.59 -8.85
C ARG A 74 -6.52 -3.14 -7.67
N LEU A 75 -7.83 -3.30 -7.82
CA LEU A 75 -8.79 -3.11 -6.74
C LEU A 75 -9.45 -4.45 -6.44
N GLU A 76 -9.48 -4.86 -5.19
CA GLU A 76 -10.31 -5.99 -4.75
C GLU A 76 -11.67 -5.44 -4.34
N VAL A 77 -12.74 -5.90 -4.99
CA VAL A 77 -14.08 -5.37 -4.77
C VAL A 77 -15.04 -6.47 -4.32
N ASN A 78 -15.63 -6.31 -3.12
CA ASN A 78 -16.75 -7.08 -2.59
C ASN A 78 -17.73 -6.16 -1.87
N SER A 79 -18.78 -5.72 -2.56
CA SER A 79 -19.70 -4.64 -2.13
C SER A 79 -19.03 -3.27 -1.94
N ARG A 80 -17.81 -3.23 -1.40
CA ARG A 80 -16.89 -2.11 -1.29
C ARG A 80 -15.50 -2.51 -1.80
N VAL A 81 -14.60 -1.54 -1.93
CA VAL A 81 -13.18 -1.77 -2.23
C VAL A 81 -12.51 -2.23 -0.94
N ASP A 82 -12.04 -3.47 -0.92
CA ASP A 82 -11.38 -4.08 0.24
C ASP A 82 -9.87 -3.88 0.20
N ALA A 83 -9.30 -3.79 -1.00
CA ALA A 83 -7.89 -3.53 -1.20
C ALA A 83 -7.61 -2.70 -2.44
N ILE A 84 -6.56 -1.89 -2.36
CA ILE A 84 -5.98 -1.16 -3.48
C ILE A 84 -4.50 -1.52 -3.56
N THR A 85 -4.05 -2.00 -4.71
CA THR A 85 -2.63 -2.22 -5.02
C THR A 85 -2.23 -1.38 -6.22
N VAL A 86 -1.11 -0.65 -6.09
CA VAL A 86 -0.48 0.08 -7.18
C VAL A 86 0.95 -0.40 -7.35
N SER A 87 1.30 -0.85 -8.55
CA SER A 87 2.59 -1.49 -8.80
C SER A 87 3.22 -1.07 -10.13
N LYS A 88 4.56 -1.07 -10.18
CA LYS A 88 5.32 -0.88 -11.43
C LYS A 88 5.27 -2.11 -12.33
N ASP A 89 5.20 -3.29 -11.73
CA ASP A 89 5.13 -4.57 -12.42
C ASP A 89 3.71 -5.11 -12.30
N PRO A 90 3.20 -5.88 -13.29
CA PRO A 90 1.84 -6.40 -13.22
C PRO A 90 1.71 -7.38 -12.03
N PRO A 91 0.81 -7.12 -11.06
CA PRO A 91 0.65 -8.01 -9.90
C PRO A 91 0.19 -9.42 -10.27
N LEU A 92 -0.47 -9.57 -11.43
CA LEU A 92 -0.95 -10.83 -11.97
C LEU A 92 -0.47 -10.97 -13.42
N ALA A 93 0.25 -12.05 -13.71
CA ALA A 93 0.72 -12.34 -15.07
C ALA A 93 -0.38 -13.05 -15.88
N GLY A 94 -0.42 -12.79 -17.20
CA GLY A 94 -1.32 -13.50 -18.12
C GLY A 94 -2.79 -13.08 -18.06
N VAL A 95 -3.10 -11.97 -17.39
CA VAL A 95 -4.45 -11.39 -17.32
C VAL A 95 -4.53 -10.07 -18.07
N CYS A 96 -5.75 -9.61 -18.35
CA CYS A 96 -5.96 -8.33 -19.01
C CYS A 96 -5.91 -7.16 -18.01
N TYR A 97 -5.53 -5.99 -18.51
CA TYR A 97 -5.56 -4.72 -17.79
C TYR A 97 -6.21 -3.67 -18.69
N ALA A 98 -7.23 -2.97 -18.17
CA ALA A 98 -7.98 -1.98 -18.94
C ALA A 98 -7.37 -0.57 -18.77
N PRO A 99 -7.30 0.25 -19.83
CA PRO A 99 -6.77 1.61 -19.69
C PRO A 99 -7.72 2.46 -18.86
N LEU A 100 -7.15 3.30 -18.00
CA LEU A 100 -7.93 4.37 -17.37
C LEU A 100 -8.42 5.35 -18.45
N ALA A 101 -9.66 5.81 -18.33
CA ALA A 101 -10.23 6.78 -19.26
C ALA A 101 -9.61 8.18 -19.11
N HIS A 102 -9.06 8.46 -17.94
CA HIS A 102 -8.44 9.74 -17.60
C HIS A 102 -7.06 9.53 -17.00
N THR A 103 -6.14 10.45 -17.31
CA THR A 103 -4.87 10.55 -16.59
C THR A 103 -5.19 10.94 -15.15
N MET A 104 -4.77 10.12 -14.20
CA MET A 104 -4.88 10.44 -12.78
C MET A 104 -3.53 10.38 -12.09
N SER A 105 -3.44 11.14 -11.01
CA SER A 105 -2.29 11.08 -10.14
C SER A 105 -2.35 9.80 -9.32
N LEU A 106 -1.38 8.90 -9.51
CA LEU A 106 -1.29 7.66 -8.71
C LEU A 106 -0.57 7.85 -7.38
N ARG A 107 -0.64 9.07 -6.86
CA ARG A 107 -0.15 9.41 -5.54
C ARG A 107 -1.27 9.21 -4.53
N THR A 108 -0.88 8.82 -3.34
CA THR A 108 -1.78 8.68 -2.19
C THR A 108 -2.16 10.07 -1.65
N GLU A 109 -3.08 10.18 -0.68
CA GLU A 109 -3.50 11.48 -0.14
C GLU A 109 -2.35 12.24 0.54
N GLU A 110 -1.46 11.52 1.22
CA GLU A 110 -0.25 12.08 1.84
C GLU A 110 0.90 12.30 0.81
N GLY A 111 0.64 12.02 -0.46
CA GLY A 111 1.55 12.29 -1.57
C GLY A 111 2.61 11.21 -1.81
N LEU A 112 2.46 10.01 -1.24
CA LEU A 112 3.34 8.89 -1.56
C LEU A 112 3.17 8.49 -3.01
N GLU A 113 4.28 8.24 -3.68
CA GLU A 113 4.32 7.84 -5.08
C GLU A 113 5.35 6.73 -5.32
N LEU A 114 5.11 5.92 -6.35
CA LEU A 114 6.08 4.91 -6.77
C LEU A 114 7.40 5.56 -7.18
N GLY A 115 8.51 4.97 -6.73
CA GLY A 115 9.86 5.53 -6.84
C GLY A 115 10.33 6.31 -5.61
N ALA A 116 9.47 6.55 -4.62
CA ALA A 116 9.89 7.08 -3.33
C ALA A 116 10.97 6.19 -2.69
N THR A 117 11.94 6.81 -2.04
CA THR A 117 12.94 6.14 -1.22
C THR A 117 12.35 5.69 0.10
N MET A 118 13.04 4.77 0.77
CA MET A 118 12.70 4.41 2.15
C MET A 118 12.76 5.61 3.10
N GLU A 119 13.69 6.56 2.89
CA GLU A 119 13.80 7.74 3.75
C GLU A 119 12.58 8.66 3.58
N GLU A 120 12.13 8.89 2.35
CA GLU A 120 10.91 9.66 2.07
C GLU A 120 9.68 9.02 2.71
N VAL A 121 9.54 7.69 2.62
CA VAL A 121 8.46 6.94 3.28
C VAL A 121 8.52 7.08 4.80
N LEU A 122 9.69 6.92 5.41
CA LEU A 122 9.87 7.08 6.86
C LEU A 122 9.59 8.52 7.32
N ARG A 123 9.84 9.52 6.47
CA ARG A 123 9.50 10.91 6.75
C ARG A 123 7.99 11.16 6.70
N LEU A 124 7.29 10.53 5.76
CA LEU A 124 5.84 10.66 5.60
C LEU A 124 5.08 9.92 6.71
N TYR A 125 5.44 8.65 6.93
CA TYR A 125 4.64 7.74 7.76
C TYR A 125 5.33 7.30 9.04
N GLY A 126 6.53 7.80 9.35
CA GLY A 126 7.30 7.34 10.50
C GLY A 126 7.79 5.89 10.36
N LYS A 127 8.13 5.28 11.50
CA LYS A 127 8.64 3.91 11.53
C LYS A 127 7.52 2.89 11.26
N PRO A 128 7.79 1.88 10.41
CA PRO A 128 6.84 0.81 10.17
C PRO A 128 6.68 -0.08 11.40
N THR A 129 5.51 -0.71 11.49
CA THR A 129 5.21 -1.76 12.49
C THR A 129 6.14 -2.96 12.28
N GLU A 130 6.30 -3.39 11.02
CA GLU A 130 7.22 -4.47 10.66
C GLU A 130 8.09 -4.08 9.48
N ARG A 131 9.33 -4.58 9.48
CA ARG A 131 10.27 -4.42 8.39
C ARG A 131 10.91 -5.75 8.06
N PHE A 132 10.90 -6.10 6.78
CA PHE A 132 11.56 -7.26 6.23
C PHE A 132 12.48 -6.85 5.07
N ALA A 133 13.63 -7.52 4.91
CA ALA A 133 14.54 -7.27 3.81
C ALA A 133 15.26 -8.55 3.38
N VAL A 134 15.31 -8.82 2.08
CA VAL A 134 16.03 -9.94 1.46
C VAL A 134 16.66 -9.47 0.16
N GLY A 135 17.99 -9.48 0.10
CA GLY A 135 18.73 -8.99 -1.07
C GLY A 135 18.39 -7.53 -1.39
N ALA A 136 18.00 -7.27 -2.64
CA ALA A 136 17.58 -5.95 -3.12
C ALA A 136 16.15 -5.57 -2.73
N MET A 137 15.39 -6.50 -2.14
CA MET A 137 13.99 -6.30 -1.80
C MET A 137 13.84 -5.94 -0.33
N ALA A 138 12.91 -5.04 -0.03
CA ALA A 138 12.44 -4.81 1.33
C ALA A 138 10.93 -4.58 1.36
N ARG A 139 10.31 -4.87 2.50
CA ARG A 139 8.90 -4.64 2.76
C ARG A 139 8.75 -3.89 4.07
N PHE A 140 7.98 -2.81 4.05
CA PHE A 140 7.52 -2.13 5.25
C PHE A 140 6.03 -2.43 5.41
N ARG A 141 5.62 -2.79 6.62
CA ARG A 141 4.22 -2.97 6.99
C ARG A 141 3.84 -1.97 8.06
N TYR A 142 2.72 -1.29 7.87
CA TYR A 142 2.11 -0.38 8.82
C TYR A 142 0.72 -0.91 9.17
N LEU A 143 0.44 -1.03 10.47
CA LEU A 143 -0.90 -1.30 10.96
C LEU A 143 -1.53 0.02 11.38
N ALA A 144 -2.55 0.46 10.64
CA ALA A 144 -3.32 1.64 10.97
C ALA A 144 -4.59 1.22 11.71
N MET A 145 -4.75 1.68 12.95
CA MET A 145 -6.01 1.56 13.67
C MET A 145 -6.77 2.89 13.58
N LEU A 146 -7.67 2.98 12.61
CA LEU A 146 -8.67 4.06 12.54
C LEU A 146 -10.01 3.52 13.04
N ASP A 147 -11.12 4.01 12.49
CA ASP A 147 -12.46 3.46 12.72
C ASP A 147 -12.56 1.97 12.36
N ARG A 148 -11.64 1.47 11.50
CA ARG A 148 -11.40 0.06 11.17
C ARG A 148 -9.89 -0.22 11.09
N PRO A 149 -9.44 -1.48 11.29
CA PRO A 149 -8.05 -1.84 11.06
C PRO A 149 -7.75 -1.84 9.56
N TYR A 150 -6.66 -1.19 9.18
CA TYR A 150 -6.11 -1.24 7.83
C TYR A 150 -4.65 -1.66 7.88
N GLU A 151 -4.27 -2.49 6.92
CA GLU A 151 -2.89 -2.88 6.69
C GLU A 151 -2.34 -2.14 5.47
N TRP A 152 -1.20 -1.49 5.66
CA TRP A 152 -0.41 -0.87 4.61
C TRP A 152 0.86 -1.64 4.38
N ASP A 153 1.05 -2.10 3.15
CA ASP A 153 2.23 -2.83 2.70
C ASP A 153 2.95 -2.06 1.62
N LEU A 154 4.23 -1.79 1.85
CA LEU A 154 5.10 -1.07 0.93
C LEU A 154 6.24 -1.97 0.51
N VAL A 155 6.39 -2.23 -0.78
CA VAL A 155 7.46 -3.06 -1.34
C VAL A 155 8.47 -2.20 -2.06
N PHE A 156 9.73 -2.37 -1.69
CA PHE A 156 10.88 -1.68 -2.25
C PHE A 156 11.74 -2.66 -3.02
N ARG A 157 12.26 -2.19 -4.16
CA ARG A 157 13.31 -2.85 -4.94
C ARG A 157 14.42 -1.84 -5.19
N ASP A 158 15.66 -2.20 -4.88
CA ASP A 158 16.83 -1.33 -5.01
C ASP A 158 16.66 0.02 -4.27
N GLY A 159 16.05 -0.03 -3.08
CA GLY A 159 15.82 1.15 -2.23
C GLY A 159 14.67 2.05 -2.67
N ARG A 160 13.92 1.67 -3.71
CA ARG A 160 12.84 2.47 -4.31
C ARG A 160 11.50 1.74 -4.20
N LEU A 161 10.45 2.46 -3.85
CA LEU A 161 9.09 1.92 -3.79
C LEU A 161 8.65 1.48 -5.19
N VAL A 162 8.30 0.21 -5.33
CA VAL A 162 7.81 -0.36 -6.59
C VAL A 162 6.37 -0.81 -6.51
N GLU A 163 5.86 -1.03 -5.30
CA GLU A 163 4.48 -1.38 -5.06
C GLU A 163 4.04 -0.89 -3.69
N TRP A 164 2.79 -0.48 -3.58
CA TRP A 164 2.11 -0.33 -2.32
C TRP A 164 0.73 -0.96 -2.38
N THR A 165 0.28 -1.47 -1.24
CA THR A 165 -1.05 -2.04 -1.04
C THR A 165 -1.63 -1.50 0.26
N VAL A 166 -2.91 -1.14 0.23
CA VAL A 166 -3.72 -0.91 1.42
C VAL A 166 -4.89 -1.88 1.41
N VAL A 167 -5.14 -2.50 2.56
CA VAL A 167 -6.20 -3.50 2.75
C VAL A 167 -7.02 -3.12 3.98
N SER A 168 -8.35 -3.20 3.89
CA SER A 168 -9.24 -3.19 5.05
C SER A 168 -9.25 -4.58 5.67
N GLU A 169 -8.99 -4.68 6.97
CA GLU A 169 -9.31 -5.88 7.72
C GLU A 169 -10.78 -5.80 8.15
N ASP A 170 -11.61 -6.71 7.61
CA ASP A 170 -13.01 -6.91 8.04
C ASP A 170 -13.10 -7.87 9.24
#